data_AF-A0A7Y6WVJ4-F1
#
_entry.id   AF-A0A7Y6WVJ4-F1
#
_cell.length_a   1.000
_cell.length_b   1.000
_cell.length_c   1.000
_cell.angle_alpha   90.00
_cell.angle_beta   90.00
_cell.angle_gamma   90.00
#
_symmetry.space_group_name_H-M   'P 1'
#
loop_
_entity.id
_entity.type
_entity.pdbx_description
1 polymer ?
#
loop_
_entity_poly.entity_id
_entity_poly.type
_entity_poly.pdbx_seq_one_letter_code
_entity_poly.pdbx_strand_id
1 'polypeptide(L)' 'MEGANKAQGTRVVTWEAHGQPNQVWQFVPGRVRGTYYIQSQLNGLVLDIEGARTDGSGRLITFPMKRDGTANNQLWQLDI' A
#
# COMPACT_ATOMS: atom_id res chain seq x y z
N MET A 1 6.78 -6.64 1.38
CA MET A 1 6.46 -6.62 2.82
C MET A 1 7.55 -7.33 3.59
N GLU A 2 7.99 -6.71 4.69
CA GLU A 2 9.01 -7.23 5.59
C GLU A 2 8.63 -8.63 6.10
N GLY A 3 9.56 -9.59 5.95
CA GLY A 3 9.40 -10.97 6.44
C GLY A 3 8.18 -11.73 5.91
N ALA A 4 7.57 -11.29 4.79
CA ALA A 4 6.28 -11.80 4.32
C ALA A 4 5.18 -11.78 5.40
N ASN A 5 5.28 -10.85 6.37
CA ASN A 5 4.29 -10.70 7.42
C ASN A 5 2.95 -10.24 6.82
N LYS A 6 1.87 -10.91 7.23
CA LYS A 6 0.51 -10.66 6.74
C LYS A 6 -0.27 -9.67 7.60
N ALA A 7 0.26 -9.28 8.75
CA ALA A 7 -0.39 -8.37 9.68
C ALA A 7 -0.56 -6.97 9.07
N GLN A 8 -1.66 -6.30 9.42
CA GLN A 8 -1.79 -4.86 9.15
C GLN A 8 -0.70 -4.07 9.88
N GLY A 9 -0.29 -2.95 9.30
CA GLY A 9 0.83 -2.16 9.80
C GLY A 9 2.20 -2.74 9.44
N THR A 10 2.27 -3.86 8.71
CA THR A 10 3.56 -4.42 8.27
C THR A 10 4.27 -3.42 7.37
N ARG A 11 5.54 -3.15 7.69
CA ARG A 11 6.41 -2.23 6.93
C ARG A 11 6.64 -2.73 5.51
N VAL A 12 6.62 -1.79 4.57
CA VAL A 12 7.07 -2.02 3.19
C VAL A 12 8.56 -1.70 3.10
N VAL A 13 9.32 -2.67 2.60
CA VAL A 13 10.78 -2.61 2.46
C VAL A 13 11.17 -3.10 1.07
N THR A 14 12.33 -2.69 0.59
CA THR A 14 12.97 -3.24 -0.61
C THR A 14 13.75 -4.49 -0.25
N TRP A 15 13.80 -5.46 -1.16
CA TRP A 15 14.60 -6.68 -1.04
C TRP A 15 14.89 -7.24 -2.43
N GLU A 16 15.83 -8.16 -2.53
CA GLU A 16 16.10 -8.88 -3.78
C GLU A 16 14.83 -9.57 -4.29
N ALA A 17 14.55 -9.42 -5.58
CA ALA A 17 13.35 -9.98 -6.20
C ALA A 17 13.43 -11.51 -6.23
N HIS A 18 12.47 -12.17 -5.58
CA HIS A 18 12.41 -13.64 -5.49
C HIS A 18 11.01 -14.20 -5.85
N GLY A 19 10.17 -13.38 -6.48
CA GLY A 19 8.86 -13.79 -7.03
C GLY A 19 7.81 -14.20 -6.00
N GLN A 20 8.07 -14.01 -4.70
CA GLN A 20 7.11 -14.39 -3.67
C GLN A 20 6.01 -13.33 -3.53
N PRO A 21 4.79 -13.71 -3.08
CA PRO A 21 3.64 -12.81 -3.05
C PRO A 21 3.85 -11.52 -2.25
N ASN A 22 4.77 -11.51 -1.28
CA ASN A 22 5.10 -10.31 -0.48
C ASN A 22 5.81 -9.20 -1.27
N GLN A 23 6.23 -9.47 -2.52
CA GLN A 23 6.83 -8.50 -3.44
C GLN A 23 5.96 -8.23 -4.69
N VAL A 24 4.80 -8.89 -4.80
CA VAL A 24 3.92 -8.76 -5.96
C VAL A 24 2.74 -7.85 -5.61
N TRP A 25 2.55 -6.82 -6.43
CA TRP A 25 1.56 -5.78 -6.22
C TRP A 25 0.72 -5.59 -7.49
N GLN A 26 -0.51 -5.14 -7.31
CA GLN A 26 -1.42 -4.80 -8.40
C GLN A 26 -2.04 -3.43 -8.18
N PHE A 27 -2.27 -2.70 -9.27
CA PHE A 27 -3.04 -1.47 -9.25
C PHE A 27 -4.53 -1.78 -9.29
N VAL A 28 -5.27 -1.34 -8.27
CA VAL A 28 -6.72 -1.45 -8.21
C VAL A 28 -7.31 -0.05 -8.31
N PRO A 29 -8.34 0.19 -9.15
CA PRO A 29 -8.96 1.51 -9.25
C PRO A 29 -9.36 2.08 -7.87
N GLY A 30 -8.96 3.34 -7.64
CA GLY A 30 -9.30 4.11 -6.46
C GLY A 30 -10.75 4.60 -6.47
N ARG A 31 -11.25 5.06 -5.33
CA ARG A 31 -12.57 5.70 -5.23
C ARG A 31 -12.65 7.08 -5.91
N VAL A 32 -11.51 7.72 -6.15
CA VAL A 32 -11.40 8.99 -6.89
C VAL A 32 -10.85 8.69 -8.28
N ARG A 33 -11.50 9.20 -9.32
CA ARG A 33 -11.07 9.01 -10.71
C ARG A 33 -9.59 9.41 -10.87
N GLY A 34 -8.81 8.55 -11.53
CA GLY A 34 -7.38 8.78 -11.75
C GLY A 34 -6.48 8.42 -10.57
N THR A 35 -7.03 7.87 -9.49
CA THR A 35 -6.24 7.30 -8.38
C THR A 35 -6.33 5.79 -8.37
N TYR A 36 -5.36 5.16 -7.70
CA TYR A 36 -5.24 3.71 -7.56
C TYR A 36 -4.88 3.35 -6.12
N TYR A 37 -5.38 2.21 -5.65
CA TYR A 37 -4.76 1.49 -4.56
C TYR A 37 -3.63 0.61 -5.13
N ILE A 38 -2.52 0.50 -4.40
CA ILE A 38 -1.47 -0.48 -4.69
C ILE A 38 -1.69 -1.65 -3.74
N GLN A 39 -2.32 -2.71 -4.23
CA GLN A 39 -2.76 -3.86 -3.43
C GLN A 39 -1.75 -5.00 -3.50
N SER A 40 -1.46 -5.63 -2.37
CA SER A 40 -0.61 -6.81 -2.30
C SER A 40 -1.33 -8.09 -2.70
N GLN A 41 -0.66 -8.94 -3.48
CA GLN A 41 -1.08 -10.31 -3.73
C GLN A 41 -0.94 -11.23 -2.51
N LEU A 42 -0.12 -10.86 -1.51
CA LEU A 42 0.09 -11.69 -0.31
C LEU A 42 -1.15 -11.83 0.57
N ASN A 43 -1.90 -10.75 0.74
CA ASN A 43 -2.98 -10.65 1.73
C ASN A 43 -4.10 -9.67 1.37
N GLY A 44 -4.06 -9.03 0.20
CA GLY A 44 -5.08 -8.08 -0.23
C GLY A 44 -5.05 -6.72 0.49
N LEU A 45 -4.08 -6.47 1.37
CA LEU A 45 -3.87 -5.15 1.98
C LEU A 45 -3.26 -4.16 0.97
N VAL A 46 -3.41 -2.87 1.23
CA VAL A 46 -2.95 -1.80 0.33
C VAL A 46 -1.82 -0.99 0.92
N LEU A 47 -0.99 -0.40 0.06
CA LEU A 47 0.05 0.56 0.43
C LEU A 47 -0.58 1.79 1.09
N ASP A 48 -0.13 2.09 2.31
CA ASP A 48 -0.67 3.14 3.18
C ASP A 48 0.48 3.95 3.79
N ILE A 49 0.34 5.28 3.82
CA ILE A 49 1.22 6.15 4.59
C ILE A 49 0.77 6.11 6.04
N GLU A 50 1.62 5.54 6.90
CA GLU A 50 1.33 5.32 8.32
C GLU A 50 0.85 6.61 8.99
N GLY A 51 -0.34 6.55 9.61
CA GLY A 51 -0.95 7.68 10.32
C GLY A 51 -1.36 8.85 9.44
N ALA A 52 -1.38 8.68 8.11
CA ALA A 52 -1.63 9.75 7.14
C ALA A 52 -0.70 10.97 7.32
N ARG A 53 0.55 10.73 7.77
CA ARG A 53 1.51 11.81 8.03
C ARG A 53 1.88 12.55 6.73
N THR A 54 1.89 13.88 6.81
CA THR A 54 2.22 14.78 5.69
C THR A 54 3.53 15.55 5.89
N ASP A 55 4.22 15.33 7.01
CA ASP A 55 5.49 15.97 7.39
C ASP A 55 6.73 15.26 6.81
N GLY A 56 6.52 14.27 5.94
CA GLY A 56 7.59 13.44 5.36
C GLY A 56 8.12 12.33 6.28
N SER A 57 7.65 12.22 7.52
CA SER A 57 8.08 11.16 8.45
C SER A 57 7.27 9.85 8.32
N GLY A 58 6.23 9.86 7.48
CA GLY A 58 5.35 8.72 7.25
C GLY A 58 6.08 7.54 6.62
N ARG A 59 6.00 6.37 7.27
CA ARG A 59 6.47 5.11 6.70
C ARG A 59 5.43 4.53 5.76
N LEU A 60 5.89 3.80 4.77
CA LEU A 60 5.02 2.93 3.97
C LEU A 60 4.74 1.64 4.74
N ILE A 61 3.46 1.37 4.95
CA ILE A 61 2.95 0.14 5.57
C ILE A 61 1.90 -0.50 4.65
N THR A 62 1.45 -1.69 5.02
CA THR A 62 0.24 -2.28 4.46
C THR A 62 -0.91 -2.16 5.45
N PHE A 63 -2.09 -1.78 4.96
CA PHE A 63 -3.27 -1.57 5.81
C PHE A 63 -4.54 -2.02 5.08
N PRO A 64 -5.64 -2.35 5.80
CA PRO A 64 -6.93 -2.57 5.17
C PRO A 64 -7.34 -1.40 4.26
N MET A 65 -7.87 -1.74 3.08
CA MET A 65 -8.33 -0.77 2.09
C MET A 65 -9.52 0.02 2.65
N LYS A 66 -9.31 1.33 2.87
CA LYS A 66 -10.37 2.26 3.27
C LYS A 66 -11.14 2.68 2.03
N ARG A 67 -12.48 2.62 2.08
CA ARG A 67 -13.37 3.01 0.98
C ARG A 67 -14.11 4.33 1.22
N ASP A 68 -13.87 4.96 2.36
CA ASP A 68 -14.49 6.21 2.77
C ASP A 68 -13.57 7.43 2.53
N GLY A 69 -13.96 8.59 3.07
CA GLY A 69 -13.20 9.84 2.97
C GLY A 69 -11.82 9.81 3.62
N THR A 70 -11.50 8.81 4.44
CA THR A 70 -10.21 8.68 5.14
C THR A 70 -9.14 7.96 4.32
N ALA A 71 -9.50 7.50 3.11
CA ALA A 71 -8.62 6.72 2.24
C ALA A 71 -7.50 7.52 1.57
N ASN A 72 -7.42 8.84 1.75
CA ASN A 72 -6.51 9.70 0.98
C ASN A 72 -5.03 9.30 1.12
N ASN A 73 -4.64 8.69 2.26
CA ASN A 73 -3.29 8.17 2.49
C ASN A 73 -3.01 6.79 1.86
N GLN A 74 -3.97 6.27 1.08
CA GLN A 74 -3.90 4.98 0.35
C GLN A 74 -4.16 5.13 -1.16
N LEU A 75 -4.43 6.35 -1.63
CA LEU A 75 -4.74 6.66 -3.02
C LEU A 75 -3.51 7.26 -3.70
N TRP A 76 -3.05 6.58 -4.74
CA TRP A 76 -1.84 6.93 -5.50
C TRP A 76 -2.22 7.35 -6.91
N GLN A 77 -1.57 8.36 -7.45
CA GLN A 77 -1.66 8.73 -8.85
C GLN A 77 -0.47 8.15 -9.59
N LEU A 78 -0.69 7.74 -10.84
CA LEU A 78 0.39 7.36 -11.74
C LEU A 78 0.69 8.58 -12.63
N ASP A 79 1.94 9.02 -12.60
CA ASP A 79 2.47 9.99 -13.54
C ASP A 79 3.29 9.23 -14.58
N ILE A 80 2.93 9.36 -15.87
CA ILE A 80 3.54 8.64 -16.99
C ILE A 80 4.12 9.60 -18.02
#